data_AF-A0A562R7Z0-F1
#
_entry.id   AF-A0A562R7Z0-F1
#
_cell.length_a   1.000
_cell.length_b   1.000
_cell.length_c   1.000
_cell.angle_alpha   90.00
_cell.angle_beta   90.00
_cell.angle_gamma   90.00
#
_symmetry.space_group_name_H-M   'P 1'
#
loop_
_entity.id
_entity.type
_entity.pdbx_description
1 polymer ?
#
loop_
_entity_poly.entity_id
_entity_poly.type
_entity_poly.pdbx_seq_one_letter_code
_entity_poly.pdbx_strand_id
1 'polypeptide(L)' 'MQQQQIGRGAVVDFDTQEGPQRGTVTNLFEDITHQRTLAEIRVPNTLNGMPWLMKLTDLRLAKPIQDAITPVQTSAQAS' A
#
# COMPACT_ATOMS: atom_id res chain seq x y z
N MET A 1 -17.96 10.41 -0.19
CA MET A 1 -17.02 9.34 -0.61
C MET A 1 -15.62 9.86 -0.36
N GLN A 2 -14.99 9.52 0.77
CA GLN A 2 -13.59 9.91 1.00
C GLN A 2 -12.74 9.10 0.03
N GLN A 3 -12.31 9.73 -1.07
CA GLN A 3 -11.26 9.16 -1.91
C GLN A 3 -10.02 9.13 -1.04
N GLN A 4 -9.68 7.96 -0.51
CA GLN A 4 -8.45 7.81 0.26
C GLN A 4 -7.30 8.12 -0.70
N GLN A 5 -6.69 9.29 -0.52
CA GLN A 5 -5.60 9.75 -1.37
C GLN A 5 -4.35 8.94 -1.04
N ILE A 6 -3.71 8.37 -2.08
CA ILE A 6 -2.42 7.72 -1.93
C ILE A 6 -1.38 8.81 -1.70
N GLY A 7 -0.88 8.88 -0.47
CA GLY A 7 0.11 9.85 -0.01
C GLY A 7 1.42 9.19 0.41
N ARG A 8 2.41 10.02 0.79
CA ARG A 8 3.64 9.52 1.40
C ARG A 8 3.33 8.74 2.68
N GLY A 9 3.93 7.57 2.84
CA GLY A 9 3.68 6.63 3.93
C GLY A 9 2.50 5.68 3.70
N ALA A 10 1.74 5.85 2.61
CA ALA A 10 0.67 4.91 2.27
C ALA A 10 1.23 3.54 1.91
N VAL A 11 0.59 2.49 2.43
CA VAL A 11 0.85 1.11 1.99
C VAL A 11 -0.02 0.84 0.77
N VAL A 12 0.58 0.35 -0.29
CA VAL A 12 -0.06 0.15 -1.58
C VAL A 12 0.21 -1.25 -2.13
N ASP A 13 -0.79 -1.78 -2.82
CA ASP A 13 -0.73 -2.99 -3.63
C ASP A 13 -0.70 -2.59 -5.11
N PHE A 14 0.15 -3.25 -5.90
CA PHE A 14 0.31 -3.01 -7.33
C PHE A 14 0.76 -4.29 -8.06
N ASP A 15 0.43 -4.41 -9.33
CA ASP A 15 0.74 -5.61 -10.13
C ASP A 15 2.08 -5.44 -10.85
N THR A 16 2.91 -6.48 -10.85
CA THR A 16 4.15 -6.56 -11.63
C THR A 16 4.16 -7.81 -12.52
N GLN A 17 5.17 -7.97 -13.39
CA GLN A 17 5.25 -9.14 -14.27
C GLN A 17 5.45 -10.45 -13.49
N GLU A 18 6.04 -10.36 -12.31
CA GLU A 18 6.35 -11.43 -11.38
C GLU A 18 5.20 -11.72 -10.41
N GLY A 19 4.14 -10.90 -10.43
CA GLY A 19 2.96 -11.03 -9.59
C GLY A 19 2.62 -9.77 -8.78
N PRO A 20 1.57 -9.82 -7.96
CA PRO A 20 1.19 -8.70 -7.11
C PRO A 20 2.26 -8.42 -6.06
N GLN A 21 2.62 -7.15 -5.92
CA GLN A 21 3.58 -6.65 -4.95
C GLN A 21 2.91 -5.69 -3.96
N ARG A 22 3.48 -5.61 -2.77
CA ARG A 22 3.07 -4.68 -1.71
C ARG A 22 4.25 -3.85 -1.26
N GLY A 23 4.06 -2.54 -1.18
CA GLY A 23 5.11 -1.62 -0.75
C GLY A 23 4.59 -0.39 -0.04
N THR A 24 5.51 0.46 0.40
CA THR A 24 5.20 1.74 1.06
C THR A 24 5.67 2.89 0.18
N VAL A 25 4.79 3.88 -0.05
CA VAL A 25 5.13 5.10 -0.79
C VAL A 25 6.11 5.94 0.02
N THR A 26 7.34 6.10 -0.47
CA THR A 26 8.38 6.93 0.17
C THR A 26 8.38 8.35 -0.36
N ASN A 27 8.00 8.55 -1.61
CA ASN A 27 7.94 9.87 -2.23
C ASN A 27 6.90 9.93 -3.36
N LEU A 28 6.45 11.13 -3.69
CA LEU A 28 5.55 11.43 -4.80
C LEU A 28 6.12 12.61 -5.57
N PHE A 29 6.15 12.51 -6.89
CA PHE A 29 6.59 13.62 -7.73
C PHE A 29 5.80 13.67 -9.03
N GLU A 30 5.64 14.88 -9.54
CA GLU A 30 4.98 15.13 -10.82
C GLU A 30 6.00 15.06 -11.95
N ASP A 31 5.73 14.16 -12.89
CA ASP A 31 6.40 14.09 -14.18
C ASP A 31 5.65 15.02 -15.14
N ILE A 32 6.08 16.30 -15.16
CA ILE A 32 5.46 17.37 -15.95
C ILE A 32 5.54 17.05 -17.46
N THR A 33 6.60 16.38 -17.89
CA THR A 33 6.81 15.98 -19.29
C THR A 33 5.72 15.04 -19.78
N HIS A 34 5.22 14.16 -18.92
CA HIS A 34 4.19 13.17 -19.26
C HIS A 34 2.85 13.41 -18.55
N GLN A 35 2.68 14.57 -17.90
CA GLN A 35 1.48 14.96 -17.15
C GLN A 35 0.96 13.86 -16.20
N ARG A 36 1.87 13.23 -15.44
CA ARG A 36 1.52 12.12 -14.54
C ARG A 36 2.22 12.24 -13.20
N THR A 37 1.62 11.66 -12.16
CA THR A 37 2.27 11.54 -10.85
C THR A 37 2.91 10.17 -10.71
N LEU A 38 4.19 10.16 -10.35
CA LEU A 38 4.95 8.96 -10.03
C LEU A 38 5.14 8.84 -8.51
N ALA A 39 5.14 7.61 -8.03
CA ALA A 39 5.40 7.26 -6.66
C ALA A 39 6.69 6.44 -6.58
N GLU A 40 7.56 6.81 -5.64
CA GLU A 40 8.63 5.93 -5.18
C GLU A 40 8.06 4.98 -4.14
N ILE A 41 8.27 3.69 -4.34
CA ILE A 41 7.72 2.64 -3.51
C ILE A 41 8.84 1.77 -2.99
N ARG A 42 8.95 1.67 -1.67
CA ARG A 42 9.82 0.70 -1.02
C ARG A 42 9.06 -0.60 -0.83
N VAL A 43 9.51 -1.65 -1.51
CA VAL A 43 9.03 -3.02 -1.33
C VAL A 43 9.98 -3.75 -0.36
N PRO A 44 9.48 -4.36 0.72
CA PRO A 44 10.32 -5.14 1.63
C PRO A 44 11.03 -6.29 0.89
N ASN A 45 12.26 -6.61 1.29
CA ASN A 45 13.03 -7.76 0.78
C ASN A 45 13.37 -7.72 -0.72
N THR A 46 13.25 -6.56 -1.39
CA THR A 46 13.67 -6.39 -2.79
C THR A 46 14.90 -5.49 -2.95
N LEU A 47 15.77 -5.86 -3.91
CA LEU A 47 16.78 -5.03 -4.59
C LEU A 47 17.51 -3.98 -3.73
N ASN A 48 18.40 -4.39 -2.83
CA ASN A 48 19.43 -3.54 -2.18
C ASN A 48 18.97 -2.16 -1.64
N GLY A 49 17.68 -1.99 -1.33
CA GLY A 49 17.12 -0.72 -0.87
C GLY A 49 16.77 0.31 -1.96
N MET A 50 16.85 -0.05 -3.26
CA MET A 50 16.39 0.83 -4.34
C MET A 50 14.85 0.88 -4.39
N PRO A 51 14.25 2.08 -4.33
CA PRO A 51 12.80 2.23 -4.47
C PRO A 51 12.36 1.96 -5.91
N TRP A 52 11.14 1.43 -6.04
CA TRP A 52 10.47 1.19 -7.32
C TRP A 52 9.72 2.44 -7.74
N LEU A 53 9.71 2.73 -9.04
CA LEU A 53 8.95 3.85 -9.59
C LEU A 53 7.69 3.33 -10.28
N MET A 54 6.54 3.75 -9.77
CA MET A 54 5.23 3.34 -10.30
C MET A 54 4.34 4.57 -10.53
N LYS A 55 3.44 4.51 -11.50
CA LYS A 55 2.43 5.57 -11.68
C LYS A 55 1.41 5.49 -10.57
N LEU A 56 0.99 6.64 -10.05
CA LEU A 56 0.00 6.70 -8.98
C LEU A 56 -1.33 5.98 -9.35
N THR A 57 -1.69 5.99 -10.64
CA THR A 57 -2.88 5.33 -11.19
C THR A 57 -2.83 3.80 -11.13
N ASP A 58 -1.63 3.23 -11.07
CA ASP A 58 -1.41 1.79 -11.07
C ASP A 58 -1.41 1.22 -9.64
N LEU A 59 -1.59 2.09 -8.64
CA LEU A 59 -1.54 1.75 -7.23
C LEU A 59 -2.93 1.65 -6.63
N ARG A 60 -3.08 0.70 -5.71
CA ARG A 60 -4.29 0.53 -4.91
C ARG A 60 -3.90 0.62 -3.44
N LEU A 61 -4.66 1.34 -2.63
CA LEU A 61 -4.42 1.34 -1.19
C LEU A 61 -4.56 -0.07 -0.63
N ALA A 62 -3.53 -0.53 0.05
CA ALA A 62 -3.59 -1.79 0.77
C ALA A 62 -4.61 -1.63 1.91
N LYS A 63 -5.52 -2.59 2.03
CA LYS A 63 -6.42 -2.61 3.19
C LYS A 63 -5.56 -2.71 4.46
N PRO A 64 -5.75 -1.84 5.47
CA PRO A 64 -5.19 -2.10 6.78
C PRO A 64 -5.66 -3.49 7.22
N ILE A 65 -4.76 -4.28 7.81
CA ILE A 65 -5.11 -5.55 8.45
C ILE A 65 -5.92 -5.16 9.69
N GLN A 66 -7.22 -4.93 9.53
CA GLN A 66 -8.10 -4.51 10.61
C GLN A 66 -8.68 -5.70 11.39
N ASP A 67 -8.47 -6.94 10.94
CA ASP A 67 -9.16 -8.12 11.50
C ASP A 67 -8.22 -9.28 11.86
N ALA A 68 -7.32 -9.05 12.81
CA ALA A 68 -6.72 -10.14 13.59
C ALA A 68 -6.92 -9.92 15.09
N ILE A 69 -8.08 -9.38 15.47
CA ILE A 69 -8.61 -9.47 16.83
C ILE A 69 -9.91 -10.25 16.73
N THR A 70 -9.79 -11.58 16.75
CA THR A 70 -10.93 -12.44 17.09
C THR A 70 -11.43 -11.96 18.46
N PRO A 71 -12.66 -11.44 18.61
CA PRO A 71 -13.22 -11.31 19.94
C PRO A 71 -13.42 -12.73 20.46
N VAL A 72 -12.56 -13.16 21.39
CA VAL A 72 -12.83 -14.34 22.20
C VAL A 72 -14.10 -14.03 22.98
N GLN A 73 -15.25 -14.50 22.49
CA GLN A 73 -16.48 -14.53 23.26
C GLN A 73 -16.26 -15.50 24.41
N THR A 74 -15.87 -14.97 25.57
CA THR A 74 -15.90 -15.70 26.84
C THR A 74 -17.38 -15.96 27.17
N SER A 75 -17.86 -17.17 26.85
CA SER A 75 -19.11 -17.70 27.39
C SER A 75 -18.91 -18.01 28.88
N ALA A 76 -19.02 -16.99 29.73
CA ALA A 76 -19.24 -17.18 31.16
C ALA A 76 -20.72 -16.95 31.44
N GLN A 77 -21.56 -17.95 31.14
CA GLN A 77 -22.86 -18.08 31.79
C GLN A 77 -22.68 -19.04 32.97
N ALA A 78 -22.61 -18.44 34.15
CA ALA A 78 -22.83 -19.10 35.41
C ALA A 78 -24.31 -19.48 35.51
N SER A 79 -24.60 -20.73 35.88
CA SER A 79 -25.77 -21.17 36.64
C SER A 79 -25.50 -22.56 37.19
#